data_AF-A0A2G6L9X6-F1
#
_entry.id   AF-A0A2G6L9X6-F1
#
_cell.length_a   1.000
_cell.length_b   1.000
_cell.length_c   1.000
_cell.angle_alpha   90.00
_cell.angle_beta   90.00
_cell.angle_gamma   90.00
#
_symmetry.space_group_name_H-M   'P 1'
#
loop_
_entity.id
_entity.type
_entity.pdbx_description
1 polymer ?
#
loop_
_entity_poly.entity_id
_entity_poly.type
_entity_poly.pdbx_seq_one_letter_code
_entity_poly.pdbx_strand_id
1 'polypeptide(L)'
;MTIFSKLLALIFIFMFIACFLYVVFGQVTVRRLRKNLKTKDALGLEFVSGWDIINVAQALAFPTSWINKLEESRISFLYANAKILRENTTRLDRILGSVFYWTMMLSGLAGALLVLLNSLGFIPE
;
A
#
# COMPACT_ATOMS: atom_id res chain seq x y z
N MET A 1 3.84 -31.65 0.33
CA MET A 1 3.95 -30.23 -0.09
C MET A 1 5.38 -29.79 0.14
N THR A 2 6.04 -29.29 -0.91
CA THR A 2 7.41 -28.76 -0.83
C THR A 2 7.47 -27.55 0.09
N ILE A 3 8.67 -27.17 0.54
CA ILE A 3 8.88 -25.95 1.33
C ILE A 3 8.38 -24.74 0.53
N PHE A 4 8.73 -24.69 -0.76
CA PHE A 4 8.25 -23.67 -1.69
C PHE A 4 6.71 -23.56 -1.69
N SER A 5 5.99 -24.68 -1.89
CA SER A 5 4.52 -24.65 -1.94
C SER A 5 3.87 -24.19 -0.63
N LYS A 6 4.45 -24.55 0.52
CA LYS A 6 3.93 -24.10 1.83
C LYS A 6 4.13 -22.59 2.01
N LEU A 7 5.30 -22.07 1.69
CA LEU A 7 5.59 -20.64 1.77
C LEU A 7 4.76 -19.83 0.78
N LEU A 8 4.62 -20.32 -0.45
CA LEU A 8 3.79 -19.69 -1.47
C LEU A 8 2.31 -19.64 -1.04
N ALA A 9 1.78 -20.73 -0.48
CA ALA A 9 0.42 -20.75 0.05
C ALA A 9 0.22 -19.74 1.18
N LEU A 10 1.19 -19.62 2.10
CA LEU A 10 1.15 -18.61 3.17
C LEU A 10 1.14 -17.19 2.61
N ILE A 11 1.98 -16.90 1.61
CA ILE A 11 2.02 -15.60 0.93
C ILE A 11 0.67 -15.30 0.27
N PHE A 12 0.06 -16.29 -0.40
CA PHE A 12 -1.25 -16.10 -1.03
C PHE A 12 -2.36 -15.79 -0.03
N ILE A 13 -2.31 -16.33 1.19
CA ILE A 13 -3.26 -15.95 2.26
C ILE A 13 -3.12 -14.45 2.57
N PHE A 14 -1.89 -13.94 2.73
CA PHE A 14 -1.68 -12.51 2.98
C PHE A 14 -2.04 -11.62 1.79
N MET A 15 -1.80 -12.07 0.56
CA MET A 15 -2.24 -11.36 -0.64
C MET A 15 -3.77 -11.29 -0.71
N PHE A 16 -4.47 -12.37 -0.37
CA PHE A 16 -5.92 -12.38 -0.31
C PHE A 16 -6.46 -11.42 0.77
N ILE A 17 -5.83 -11.40 1.95
CA ILE A 17 -6.14 -10.42 3.00
C ILE A 17 -5.89 -8.99 2.49
N ALA A 18 -4.80 -8.74 1.77
CA ALA A 18 -4.51 -7.43 1.17
C ALA A 18 -5.59 -7.02 0.17
N CYS A 19 -6.14 -7.93 -0.65
CA CYS A 19 -7.26 -7.65 -1.54
C CYS A 19 -8.52 -7.23 -0.77
N PHE A 20 -8.85 -7.91 0.33
CA PHE A 20 -9.96 -7.51 1.19
C PHE A 20 -9.72 -6.12 1.80
N LEU A 21 -8.54 -5.89 2.35
CA LEU A 21 -8.14 -4.59 2.92
C LEU A 21 -8.16 -3.47 1.89
N TYR A 22 -7.76 -3.73 0.64
CA TYR A 22 -7.83 -2.78 -0.47
C TYR A 22 -9.26 -2.30 -0.70
N VAL A 23 -10.23 -3.22 -0.76
CA VAL A 23 -11.64 -2.88 -0.94
C VAL A 23 -12.17 -2.11 0.27
N VAL A 24 -11.89 -2.59 1.49
CA VAL A 24 -12.37 -1.94 2.72
C VAL A 24 -11.80 -0.53 2.85
N PHE A 25 -10.49 -0.35 2.72
CA PHE A 25 -9.84 0.96 2.79
C PHE A 25 -10.31 1.91 1.69
N GLY A 26 -10.48 1.38 0.47
CA GLY A 26 -11.05 2.11 -0.66
C GLY A 26 -12.44 2.66 -0.38
N GLN A 27 -13.34 1.83 0.17
CA GLN A 27 -14.73 2.19 0.43
C GLN A 27 -14.91 3.06 1.68
N VAL A 28 -14.18 2.75 2.76
CA VAL A 28 -14.34 3.41 4.06
C VAL A 28 -13.60 4.74 4.12
N THR A 29 -12.38 4.81 3.57
CA THR A 29 -11.50 5.98 3.71
C THR A 29 -11.37 6.73 2.38
N VAL A 30 -10.90 6.08 1.32
CA VAL A 30 -10.52 6.78 0.08
C VAL A 30 -11.74 7.38 -0.62
N ARG A 31 -12.89 6.68 -0.63
CA ARG A 31 -14.15 7.21 -1.17
C ARG A 31 -14.58 8.53 -0.53
N ARG A 32 -14.33 8.72 0.77
CA ARG A 32 -14.60 9.99 1.47
C ARG A 32 -13.62 11.08 1.04
N LEU A 33 -12.34 10.74 0.90
CA LEU A 33 -11.29 11.66 0.46
C LEU A 33 -11.49 12.15 -0.98
N ARG A 34 -11.93 11.28 -1.89
CA ARG A 34 -12.28 11.64 -3.29
C ARG A 34 -13.41 12.67 -3.37
N LYS A 35 -14.36 12.64 -2.42
CA LYS A 35 -15.51 13.54 -2.40
C LYS A 35 -15.23 14.88 -1.71
N ASN A 36 -14.12 15.00 -0.98
CA ASN A 36 -13.79 16.21 -0.22
C ASN A 36 -12.94 17.16 -1.07
N LEU A 37 -13.41 18.40 -1.21
CA LEU A 37 -12.77 19.45 -2.01
C LEU A 37 -11.31 19.73 -1.60
N LYS A 38 -10.95 19.51 -0.33
CA LYS A 38 -9.58 19.72 0.18
C LYS A 38 -8.62 18.61 -0.19
N THR A 39 -9.12 17.39 -0.42
CA THR A 39 -8.29 16.18 -0.55
C THR A 39 -8.35 15.55 -1.93
N LYS A 40 -9.36 15.85 -2.75
CA LYS A 40 -9.56 15.21 -4.06
C LYS A 40 -8.35 15.35 -5.00
N ASP A 41 -7.66 16.48 -4.96
CA ASP A 41 -6.50 16.77 -5.81
C ASP A 41 -5.17 16.40 -5.12
N ALA A 42 -5.24 15.81 -3.93
CA ALA A 42 -4.10 15.45 -3.08
C ALA A 42 -3.86 13.92 -3.00
N LEU A 43 -4.57 13.12 -3.80
CA LEU A 43 -4.51 11.65 -3.75
C LEU A 43 -3.34 11.04 -4.54
N GLY A 44 -2.52 11.87 -5.17
CA GLY A 44 -1.44 11.46 -6.06
C GLY A 44 -1.95 11.11 -7.45
N LEU A 45 -1.03 10.72 -8.35
CA LEU A 45 -1.38 10.43 -9.73
C LEU A 45 -2.06 9.06 -9.86
N GLU A 46 -3.20 9.03 -10.53
CA GLU A 46 -3.98 7.81 -10.78
C GLU A 46 -3.62 7.22 -12.15
N PHE A 47 -2.57 6.39 -12.20
CA PHE A 47 -2.14 5.74 -13.45
C PHE A 47 -3.17 4.75 -13.99
N VAL A 48 -3.86 4.07 -13.08
CA VAL A 48 -4.94 3.10 -13.35
C VAL A 48 -6.01 3.31 -12.29
N SER A 49 -7.27 3.05 -12.63
CA SER A 49 -8.41 3.16 -11.70
C SER A 49 -8.11 2.47 -10.35
N GLY A 50 -8.21 3.24 -9.26
CA GLY A 50 -7.96 2.78 -7.90
C GLY A 50 -6.50 2.83 -7.43
N TRP A 51 -5.56 3.27 -8.28
CA TRP A 51 -4.17 3.44 -7.89
C TRP A 51 -3.98 4.46 -6.74
N ASP A 52 -4.85 5.46 -6.68
CA ASP A 52 -4.92 6.42 -5.57
C ASP A 52 -5.16 5.76 -4.20
N ILE A 53 -5.79 4.58 -4.12
CA ILE A 53 -5.96 3.82 -2.88
C ILE A 53 -4.60 3.42 -2.32
N ILE A 54 -3.70 2.97 -3.19
CA ILE A 54 -2.34 2.58 -2.82
C ILE A 54 -1.52 3.83 -2.43
N ASN A 55 -1.64 4.91 -3.21
CA ASN A 55 -0.95 6.17 -2.92
C ASN A 55 -1.34 6.74 -1.54
N VAL A 56 -2.64 6.78 -1.24
CA VAL A 56 -3.14 7.25 0.06
C VAL A 56 -2.66 6.32 1.17
N ALA A 57 -2.74 5.00 1.00
CA ALA A 57 -2.28 4.04 1.99
C ALA A 57 -0.79 4.23 2.30
N GLN A 58 0.04 4.40 1.27
CA GLN A 58 1.46 4.71 1.39
C GLN A 58 1.69 6.00 2.19
N ALA A 59 1.01 7.08 1.83
CA ALA A 59 1.13 8.37 2.51
C ALA A 59 0.74 8.31 4.00
N LEU A 60 -0.21 7.45 4.37
CA LEU A 60 -0.60 7.23 5.76
C LEU A 60 0.32 6.25 6.50
N ALA A 61 0.95 5.31 5.80
CA ALA A 61 1.80 4.26 6.38
C ALA A 61 3.22 4.72 6.75
N PHE A 62 3.78 5.69 6.01
CA PHE A 62 5.17 6.11 6.20
C PHE A 62 5.35 7.11 7.34
N PRO A 63 6.52 7.19 7.98
CA PRO A 63 6.84 8.28 8.91
C PRO A 63 6.80 9.64 8.21
N THR A 64 6.33 10.69 8.88
CA THR A 64 6.24 12.05 8.29
C THR A 64 7.59 12.54 7.74
N SER A 65 8.69 12.19 8.41
CA SER A 65 10.05 12.57 7.99
C SER A 65 10.47 12.01 6.63
N TRP A 66 9.96 10.84 6.24
CA TRP A 66 10.26 10.25 4.93
C TRP A 66 9.44 10.92 3.84
N ILE A 67 8.20 11.27 4.15
CA ILE A 67 7.30 11.89 3.19
C ILE A 67 7.71 13.33 2.91
N ASN A 68 8.14 14.09 3.92
CA ASN A 68 8.66 15.45 3.71
C ASN A 68 9.80 15.46 2.66
N LYS A 69 10.69 14.46 2.70
CA LYS A 69 11.77 14.33 1.69
C LYS A 69 11.24 14.03 0.29
N LEU A 70 10.14 13.29 0.16
CA LEU A 70 9.50 13.00 -1.13
C LEU A 70 8.75 14.23 -1.66
N GLU A 71 8.09 14.98 -0.78
CA GLU A 71 7.37 16.22 -1.12
C GLU A 71 8.33 17.34 -1.57
N GLU A 72 9.56 17.38 -1.05
CA GLU A 72 10.62 18.30 -1.48
C GLU A 72 11.25 17.95 -2.84
N SER A 73 10.92 16.78 -3.40
CA SER A 73 11.52 16.30 -4.65
C SER A 73 10.76 16.76 -5.90
N ARG A 74 11.42 16.72 -7.07
CA ARG A 74 10.81 17.03 -8.39
C ARG A 74 9.68 16.08 -8.80
N ILE A 75 9.51 14.95 -8.09
CA ILE A 75 8.48 13.94 -8.38
C ILE A 75 7.34 13.97 -7.37
N SER A 76 7.25 15.02 -6.53
CA SER A 76 6.21 15.15 -5.49
C SER A 76 4.78 15.03 -6.03
N PHE A 77 4.52 15.48 -7.26
CA PHE A 77 3.21 15.36 -7.92
C PHE A 77 2.77 13.91 -8.19
N LEU A 78 3.69 12.94 -8.22
CA LEU A 78 3.36 11.52 -8.39
C LEU A 78 2.80 10.92 -7.09
N TYR A 79 3.13 11.52 -5.95
CA TYR A 79 2.78 10.99 -4.64
C TYR A 79 1.58 11.73 -4.04
N ALA A 80 0.86 11.04 -3.17
CA ALA A 80 -0.21 11.65 -2.40
C ALA A 80 0.37 12.64 -1.39
N ASN A 81 -0.28 13.79 -1.19
CA ASN A 81 0.17 14.80 -0.22
C ASN A 81 -0.16 14.31 1.20
N ALA A 82 0.83 13.82 1.93
CA ALA A 82 0.57 13.15 3.19
C ALA A 82 0.17 14.12 4.30
N LYS A 83 0.60 15.38 4.23
CA LYS A 83 0.18 16.40 5.19
C LYS A 83 -1.33 16.63 5.11
N ILE A 84 -1.84 16.94 3.92
CA ILE A 84 -3.27 17.17 3.68
C ILE A 84 -4.08 15.92 4.02
N LEU A 85 -3.60 14.73 3.65
CA LEU A 85 -4.27 13.48 3.95
C LEU A 85 -4.33 13.20 5.45
N ARG A 86 -3.25 13.44 6.21
CA ARG A 86 -3.25 13.27 7.68
C ARG A 86 -4.22 14.24 8.34
N GLU A 87 -4.25 15.49 7.92
CA GLU A 87 -5.17 16.51 8.46
C GLU A 87 -6.65 16.14 8.23
N ASN A 88 -6.96 15.34 7.20
CA ASN A 88 -8.32 14.94 6.84
C ASN A 88 -8.64 13.45 7.10
N THR A 89 -7.77 12.74 7.84
CA THR A 89 -7.97 11.32 8.20
C THR A 89 -7.91 11.10 9.70
N THR A 90 -8.72 10.15 10.17
CA THR A 90 -8.75 9.73 11.57
C THR A 90 -7.56 8.81 11.90
N ARG A 91 -7.33 8.53 13.19
CA ARG A 91 -6.35 7.51 13.59
C ARG A 91 -6.70 6.12 13.05
N LEU A 92 -7.99 5.79 12.96
CA LEU A 92 -8.45 4.51 12.40
C LEU A 92 -8.15 4.41 10.91
N ASP A 93 -8.39 5.48 10.15
CA ASP A 93 -8.04 5.55 8.72
C ASP A 93 -6.54 5.30 8.52
N ARG A 94 -5.70 5.90 9.39
CA ARG A 94 -4.24 5.74 9.32
C ARG A 94 -3.79 4.34 9.66
N ILE A 95 -4.37 3.72 10.70
CA ILE A 95 -4.06 2.33 11.08
C ILE A 95 -4.49 1.39 9.96
N LEU A 96 -5.71 1.54 9.44
CA LEU A 96 -6.24 0.74 8.35
C LEU A 96 -5.37 0.86 7.09
N GLY A 97 -5.02 2.08 6.69
CA GLY A 97 -4.13 2.34 5.55
C GLY A 97 -2.73 1.76 5.76
N SER A 98 -2.17 1.87 6.96
CA SER A 98 -0.87 1.29 7.32
C SER A 98 -0.87 -0.24 7.24
N VAL A 99 -1.88 -0.88 7.82
CA VAL A 99 -2.02 -2.34 7.80
C VAL A 99 -2.19 -2.82 6.37
N PHE A 100 -3.11 -2.21 5.60
CA PHE A 100 -3.28 -2.51 4.18
C PHE A 100 -1.95 -2.40 3.40
N TYR A 101 -1.28 -1.25 3.49
CA TYR A 101 -0.07 -0.98 2.72
C TYR A 101 1.04 -1.98 3.04
N TRP A 102 1.32 -2.21 4.33
CA TRP A 102 2.40 -3.12 4.72
C TRP A 102 2.07 -4.58 4.44
N THR A 103 0.82 -5.03 4.61
CA THR A 103 0.42 -6.39 4.20
C THR A 103 0.61 -6.58 2.70
N MET A 104 0.20 -5.61 1.88
CA MET A 104 0.39 -5.66 0.42
C MET A 104 1.87 -5.66 0.04
N MET A 105 2.67 -4.74 0.57
CA MET A 105 4.09 -4.62 0.24
C MET A 105 4.89 -5.84 0.68
N LEU A 106 4.70 -6.32 1.91
CA LEU A 106 5.44 -7.45 2.44
C LEU A 106 5.07 -8.74 1.70
N SER A 107 3.79 -8.99 1.43
CA SER A 107 3.38 -10.19 0.69
C SER A 107 3.86 -10.17 -0.76
N GLY A 108 3.75 -9.03 -1.45
CA GLY A 108 4.26 -8.87 -2.83
C GLY A 108 5.77 -9.06 -2.93
N LEU A 109 6.54 -8.39 -2.05
CA LEU A 109 8.01 -8.51 -2.03
C LEU A 109 8.45 -9.92 -1.59
N ALA A 110 7.79 -10.53 -0.62
CA ALA A 110 8.08 -11.90 -0.21
C ALA A 110 7.80 -12.89 -1.34
N GLY A 111 6.72 -12.71 -2.10
CA GLY A 111 6.41 -13.55 -3.27
C GLY A 111 7.48 -13.44 -4.35
N ALA A 112 7.86 -12.22 -4.72
CA ALA A 112 8.93 -11.98 -5.69
C ALA A 112 10.28 -12.58 -5.23
N LEU A 113 10.63 -12.38 -3.95
CA LEU A 113 11.85 -12.93 -3.37
C LEU A 113 11.82 -14.46 -3.32
N LEU A 114 10.69 -15.07 -2.97
CA LEU A 114 10.54 -16.53 -2.92
C LEU A 114 10.75 -17.15 -4.31
N VAL A 115 10.16 -16.56 -5.35
CA VAL A 115 10.34 -17.01 -6.73
C VAL A 115 11.80 -16.88 -7.17
N LEU A 116 12.44 -15.76 -6.84
CA LEU A 116 13.86 -15.55 -7.14
C LEU A 116 14.77 -16.55 -6.43
N LEU A 117 14.55 -16.81 -5.15
CA LEU A 117 15.35 -17.79 -4.39
C LEU A 117 15.15 -19.20 -4.92
N ASN A 118 13.93 -19.55 -5.32
CA ASN A 118 13.63 -20.84 -5.95
C ASN A 118 14.35 -20.99 -7.30
N SER A 119 14.33 -19.96 -8.15
CA SER A 119 14.99 -20.02 -9.46
C SER A 119 16.51 -20.09 -9.38
N LEU A 120 17.10 -19.59 -8.29
CA LEU A 120 18.52 -19.70 -7.97
C LEU A 120 18.90 -21.03 -7.28
N GLY A 121 17.92 -21.90 -6.98
CA GLY A 121 18.15 -23.19 -6.33
C GLY A 121 18.41 -23.11 -4.82
N PHE A 122 18.09 -21.99 -4.16
CA PHE A 122 18.24 -21.85 -2.70
C PHE A 122 17.13 -22.54 -1.90
N ILE A 123 16.01 -22.89 -2.54
CA ILE A 123 14.88 -23.54 -1.86
C ILE A 123 14.92 -25.05 -2.13
N PRO A 124 15.02 -25.88 -1.08
CA PRO A 124 14.93 -27.33 -1.22
C PRO A 124 13.54 -27.76 -1.69
N GLU A 125 13.48 -28.87 -2.42
CA GLU A 125 12.23 -29.57 -2.71
C GLU A 125 11.50 -30.01 -1.43
#